data_AF-A0A1G7CP18-F1
#
_entry.id   AF-A0A1G7CP18-F1
#
_cell.length_a   1.000
_cell.length_b   1.000
_cell.length_c   1.000
_cell.angle_alpha   90.00
_cell.angle_beta   90.00
_cell.angle_gamma   90.00
#
_symmetry.space_group_name_H-M   'P 1'
#
loop_
_entity.id
_entity.type
_entity.pdbx_description
1 polymer ?
#
loop_
_entity_poly.entity_id
_entity_poly.type
_entity_poly.pdbx_seq_one_letter_code
_entity_poly.pdbx_strand_id
1 'polypeptide(L)'
;MAPDKTPGRPAKKDALGAKRPSATVKNRGPIMVRRDRKSGTSTADQRLLDQRGPTDWVHTDPWRVLRIQSEFVEGFGALAEVPRAVTVFGSARTGPDHPEYVVGRELGAALAEAGYAVITGGGPGVMESANRGASESGGYSIGLGIELPFEQGLNEWVDLGINFRYFFARKTMFVKYSQAFICLPGGFGTLDELFEALTLVQTRKVTRFPIVLLGTEYWSGLVEWIRNTMLGGGKISEGDVELLHVTDSIDEAVRIVVESQHGVDAAELMGIEEEW
;
A
#
# COMPACT_ATOMS: atom_id res chain seq x y z
N MET A 1 48.56 39.71 -42.18
CA MET A 1 48.38 40.52 -40.95
C MET A 1 48.29 39.57 -39.77
N ALA A 2 49.22 39.67 -38.82
CA ALA A 2 49.30 38.83 -37.63
C ALA A 2 48.18 39.18 -36.62
N PRO A 3 47.68 38.22 -35.82
CA PRO A 3 46.80 38.55 -34.71
C PRO A 3 47.60 38.96 -33.48
N ASP A 4 47.04 39.96 -32.82
CA ASP A 4 47.49 40.71 -31.67
C ASP A 4 47.77 39.82 -30.43
N LYS A 5 48.92 40.05 -29.78
CA LYS A 5 49.33 39.40 -28.53
C LYS A 5 49.05 40.35 -27.36
N THR A 6 47.87 40.29 -26.79
CA THR A 6 47.62 40.87 -25.46
C THR A 6 48.43 40.11 -24.39
N PRO A 7 49.21 40.78 -23.52
CA PRO A 7 49.98 40.11 -22.48
C PRO A 7 49.06 39.65 -21.34
N GLY A 8 49.16 38.36 -20.98
CA GLY A 8 48.43 37.77 -19.86
C GLY A 8 48.79 38.41 -18.52
N ARG A 9 47.76 38.72 -17.73
CA ARG A 9 47.84 39.24 -16.36
C ARG A 9 48.73 38.34 -15.48
N PRO A 10 49.68 38.88 -14.69
CA PRO A 10 50.59 38.04 -13.91
C PRO A 10 49.85 37.32 -12.78
N ALA A 11 50.17 36.05 -12.57
CA ALA A 11 49.59 35.22 -11.52
C ALA A 11 49.99 35.75 -10.13
N LYS A 12 49.00 36.09 -9.29
CA LYS A 12 49.21 36.47 -7.89
C LYS A 12 49.88 35.31 -7.14
N LYS A 13 51.06 35.55 -6.56
CA LYS A 13 51.76 34.66 -5.63
C LYS A 13 51.29 34.93 -4.20
N ASP A 14 51.22 33.88 -3.40
CA ASP A 14 50.85 33.95 -1.98
C ASP A 14 52.10 34.23 -1.12
N ALA A 15 51.91 34.71 0.12
CA ALA A 15 52.94 35.31 0.99
C ALA A 15 54.15 34.41 1.36
N LEU A 16 54.19 33.15 0.90
CA LEU A 16 55.26 32.18 1.13
C LEU A 16 55.99 31.75 -0.16
N GLY A 17 55.79 32.45 -1.29
CA GLY A 17 56.55 32.21 -2.53
C GLY A 17 56.22 30.92 -3.29
N ALA A 18 55.35 30.06 -2.76
CA ALA A 18 54.83 28.90 -3.47
C ALA A 18 53.99 29.32 -4.69
N LYS A 19 54.30 28.80 -5.87
CA LYS A 19 53.43 28.94 -7.06
C LYS A 19 52.07 28.35 -6.72
N ARG A 20 50.99 29.14 -6.80
CA ARG A 20 49.62 28.59 -6.77
C ARG A 20 49.56 27.47 -7.81
N PRO A 21 49.06 26.26 -7.45
CA PRO A 21 49.01 25.16 -8.40
C PRO A 21 48.18 25.58 -9.61
N SER A 22 48.83 25.77 -10.77
CA SER A 22 48.18 26.18 -12.03
C SER A 22 47.42 25.04 -12.72
N ALA A 23 47.10 23.99 -11.97
CA ALA A 23 46.43 22.82 -12.52
C ALA A 23 44.96 23.18 -12.77
N THR A 24 44.49 22.97 -14.01
CA THR A 24 43.10 23.10 -14.39
C THR A 24 42.21 22.33 -13.40
N VAL A 25 41.34 23.05 -12.72
CA VAL A 25 40.36 22.48 -11.78
C VAL A 25 39.15 22.02 -12.58
N LYS A 26 38.74 20.76 -12.42
CA LYS A 26 37.50 20.24 -12.98
C LYS A 26 36.56 19.86 -11.83
N ASN A 27 35.39 20.47 -11.76
CA ASN A 27 34.35 20.14 -10.80
C ASN A 27 33.41 19.09 -11.41
N ARG A 28 33.05 18.05 -10.65
CA ARG A 28 32.08 17.01 -11.02
C ARG A 28 31.11 16.81 -9.87
N GLY A 29 29.93 17.44 -9.96
CA GLY A 29 29.02 17.53 -8.82
C GLY A 29 29.73 18.16 -7.61
N PRO A 30 29.64 17.57 -6.40
CA PRO A 30 30.31 18.09 -5.21
C PRO A 30 31.83 17.82 -5.17
N ILE A 31 32.38 17.06 -6.14
CA ILE A 31 33.79 16.62 -6.11
C ILE A 31 34.67 17.54 -6.98
N MET A 32 35.74 18.08 -6.40
CA MET A 32 36.76 18.85 -7.10
C MET A 32 37.97 17.97 -7.45
N VAL A 33 38.38 17.96 -8.73
CA VAL A 33 39.56 17.21 -9.20
C VAL A 33 40.59 18.16 -9.82
N ARG A 34 41.88 17.90 -9.57
CA ARG A 34 43.03 18.65 -10.13
C ARG A 34 44.01 17.69 -10.82
N ARG A 35 44.67 18.18 -11.88
CA ARG A 35 45.65 17.44 -12.72
C ARG A 35 44.99 16.28 -13.50
N ASP A 36 45.77 15.56 -14.32
CA ASP A 36 45.33 14.39 -15.10
C ASP A 36 45.08 13.12 -14.25
N ARG A 37 44.62 13.27 -13.01
CA ARG A 37 44.36 12.12 -12.13
C ARG A 37 43.16 11.27 -12.56
N LYS A 38 42.31 11.74 -13.50
CA LYS A 38 41.32 10.93 -14.24
C LYS A 38 41.07 11.54 -15.63
N SER A 39 41.46 10.83 -16.69
CA SER A 39 41.48 11.28 -18.10
C SER A 39 40.13 11.25 -18.85
N GLY A 40 39.02 10.91 -18.20
CA GLY A 40 37.71 10.85 -18.89
C GLY A 40 37.18 12.25 -19.22
N THR A 41 36.77 12.49 -20.46
CA THR A 41 36.16 13.75 -20.93
C THR A 41 34.64 13.78 -20.80
N SER A 42 33.98 12.66 -20.53
CA SER A 42 32.52 12.60 -20.45
C SER A 42 31.95 13.20 -19.17
N THR A 43 30.77 13.82 -19.28
CA THR A 43 29.99 14.29 -18.13
C THR A 43 29.28 13.12 -17.44
N ALA A 44 28.67 13.35 -16.27
CA ALA A 44 27.85 12.34 -15.61
C ALA A 44 26.60 12.01 -16.45
N ASP A 45 25.89 13.05 -16.91
CA ASP A 45 24.70 12.91 -17.76
C ASP A 45 25.01 12.18 -19.06
N GLN A 46 26.12 12.51 -19.72
CA GLN A 46 26.51 11.81 -20.94
C GLN A 46 26.69 10.30 -20.71
N ARG A 47 27.23 9.88 -19.55
CA ARG A 47 27.35 8.46 -19.22
C ARG A 47 26.01 7.81 -18.88
N LEU A 48 25.10 8.54 -18.23
CA LEU A 48 23.76 8.04 -17.88
C LEU A 48 22.84 7.92 -19.11
N LEU A 49 22.89 8.90 -20.01
CA LEU A 49 21.93 9.05 -21.10
C LEU A 49 22.38 8.35 -22.40
N ASP A 50 23.68 8.31 -22.71
CA ASP A 50 24.17 7.73 -23.97
C ASP A 50 24.52 6.23 -23.87
N GLN A 51 24.72 5.70 -22.65
CA GLN A 51 25.15 4.31 -22.47
C GLN A 51 23.97 3.38 -22.16
N ARG A 52 23.84 2.31 -22.94
CA ARG A 52 23.01 1.14 -22.61
C ARG A 52 23.91 -0.01 -22.20
N GLY A 53 24.20 -0.10 -20.90
CA GLY A 53 24.96 -1.21 -20.33
C GLY A 53 24.14 -2.51 -20.24
N PRO A 54 24.74 -3.62 -19.78
CA PRO A 54 24.03 -4.86 -19.49
C PRO A 54 22.86 -4.61 -18.51
N THR A 55 21.75 -5.32 -18.69
CA THR A 55 20.50 -5.10 -17.95
C THR A 55 20.24 -6.12 -16.84
N ASP A 56 21.14 -7.08 -16.61
CA ASP A 56 20.90 -8.20 -15.67
C ASP A 56 20.53 -7.73 -14.25
N TRP A 57 21.04 -6.56 -13.84
CA TRP A 57 20.74 -5.96 -12.54
C TRP A 57 19.23 -5.75 -12.30
N VAL A 58 18.40 -5.56 -13.33
CA VAL A 58 16.94 -5.38 -13.19
C VAL A 58 16.21 -6.63 -12.68
N HIS A 59 16.88 -7.79 -12.69
CA HIS A 59 16.36 -9.08 -12.24
C HIS A 59 17.01 -9.57 -10.93
N THR A 60 17.84 -8.73 -10.30
CA THR A 60 18.53 -9.04 -9.04
C THR A 60 17.79 -8.49 -7.82
N ASP A 61 18.01 -9.07 -6.65
CA ASP A 61 17.35 -8.64 -5.40
C ASP A 61 17.63 -7.19 -4.99
N PRO A 62 18.85 -6.63 -5.15
CA PRO A 62 19.07 -5.21 -4.86
C PRO A 62 18.14 -4.28 -5.65
N TRP A 63 17.85 -4.60 -6.91
CA TRP A 63 16.89 -3.83 -7.70
C TRP A 63 15.44 -4.10 -7.28
N ARG A 64 15.11 -5.34 -6.88
CA ARG A 64 13.79 -5.65 -6.30
C ARG A 64 13.51 -4.84 -5.05
N VAL A 65 14.50 -4.65 -4.16
CA VAL A 65 14.35 -3.79 -2.97
C VAL A 65 13.93 -2.37 -3.35
N LEU A 66 14.56 -1.78 -4.37
CA LEU A 66 14.21 -0.44 -4.85
C LEU A 66 12.79 -0.39 -5.46
N ARG A 67 12.38 -1.43 -6.20
CA ARG A 67 11.00 -1.54 -6.70
C ARG A 67 9.97 -1.67 -5.59
N ILE A 68 10.25 -2.51 -4.60
CA ILE A 68 9.41 -2.69 -3.41
C ILE A 68 9.26 -1.37 -2.66
N GLN A 69 10.38 -0.66 -2.45
CA GLN A 69 10.36 0.67 -1.85
C GLN A 69 9.48 1.65 -2.65
N SER A 70 9.57 1.63 -3.98
CA SER A 70 8.72 2.47 -4.86
C SER A 70 7.23 2.20 -4.62
N GLU A 71 6.81 0.93 -4.55
CA GLU A 71 5.40 0.59 -4.29
C GLU A 71 4.89 1.09 -2.94
N PHE A 72 5.74 1.07 -1.90
CA PHE A 72 5.37 1.68 -0.62
C PHE A 72 5.26 3.20 -0.71
N VAL A 73 6.19 3.86 -1.41
CA VAL A 73 6.14 5.33 -1.60
C VAL A 73 4.89 5.75 -2.38
N GLU A 74 4.60 5.05 -3.49
CA GLU A 74 3.44 5.30 -4.33
C GLU A 74 2.13 5.00 -3.59
N GLY A 75 2.03 3.84 -2.94
CA GLY A 75 0.87 3.47 -2.14
C GLY A 75 0.61 4.44 -0.99
N PHE A 76 1.65 4.83 -0.25
CA PHE A 76 1.51 5.78 0.85
C PHE A 76 1.16 7.18 0.38
N GLY A 77 1.75 7.65 -0.73
CA GLY A 77 1.45 8.95 -1.30
C GLY A 77 0.02 9.04 -1.83
N ALA A 78 -0.43 8.03 -2.57
CA ALA A 78 -1.76 8.01 -3.17
C ALA A 78 -2.89 7.88 -2.14
N LEU A 79 -2.65 7.17 -1.03
CA LEU A 79 -3.66 6.95 0.01
C LEU A 79 -3.56 7.95 1.19
N ALA A 80 -2.65 8.93 1.12
CA ALA A 80 -2.34 9.82 2.24
C ALA A 80 -3.53 10.62 2.78
N GLU A 81 -4.45 11.02 1.90
CA GLU A 81 -5.60 11.86 2.22
C GLU A 81 -6.93 11.08 2.17
N VAL A 82 -6.87 9.75 2.13
CA VAL A 82 -8.05 8.90 2.16
C VAL A 82 -8.78 9.12 3.49
N PRO A 83 -10.11 9.37 3.47
CA PRO A 83 -10.88 9.51 4.69
C PRO A 83 -10.94 8.18 5.46
N ARG A 84 -11.73 8.12 6.53
CA ARG A 84 -12.02 6.83 7.17
C ARG A 84 -12.54 5.84 6.13
N ALA A 85 -12.05 4.61 6.19
CA ALA A 85 -12.33 3.61 5.18
C ALA A 85 -12.52 2.23 5.79
N VAL A 86 -13.29 1.40 5.08
CA VAL A 86 -13.48 -0.02 5.38
C VAL A 86 -12.99 -0.81 4.18
N THR A 87 -12.20 -1.85 4.43
CA THR A 87 -11.82 -2.78 3.37
C THR A 87 -12.84 -3.91 3.29
N VAL A 88 -13.36 -4.13 2.08
CA VAL A 88 -14.31 -5.20 1.79
C VAL A 88 -13.63 -6.28 0.95
N PHE A 89 -13.72 -7.51 1.44
CA PHE A 89 -13.22 -8.71 0.74
C PHE A 89 -14.36 -9.66 0.39
N GLY A 90 -14.14 -10.44 -0.66
CA GLY A 90 -15.06 -11.49 -1.06
C GLY A 90 -14.61 -12.14 -2.37
N SER A 91 -15.44 -13.07 -2.86
CA SER A 91 -15.16 -13.82 -4.07
C SER A 91 -15.05 -12.94 -5.32
N ALA A 92 -13.96 -13.11 -6.08
CA ALA A 92 -13.81 -12.57 -7.43
C ALA A 92 -14.67 -13.30 -8.49
N ARG A 93 -15.36 -14.38 -8.10
CA ARG A 93 -16.10 -15.28 -9.00
C ARG A 93 -17.62 -15.10 -8.93
N THR A 94 -18.10 -14.32 -7.97
CA THR A 94 -19.54 -14.09 -7.77
C THR A 94 -20.06 -13.21 -8.89
N GLY A 95 -21.00 -13.70 -9.70
CA GLY A 95 -21.54 -12.94 -10.83
C GLY A 95 -22.58 -11.87 -10.40
N PRO A 96 -22.87 -10.88 -11.26
CA PRO A 96 -23.82 -9.80 -10.96
C PRO A 96 -25.24 -10.24 -10.57
N ASP A 97 -25.70 -11.38 -11.10
CA ASP A 97 -27.03 -11.94 -10.81
C ASP A 97 -27.08 -12.74 -9.49
N HIS A 98 -25.95 -12.93 -8.82
CA HIS A 98 -25.87 -13.71 -7.58
C HIS A 98 -26.33 -12.86 -6.38
N PRO A 99 -27.10 -13.42 -5.41
CA PRO A 99 -27.54 -12.68 -4.23
C PRO A 99 -26.42 -12.00 -3.45
N GLU A 100 -25.26 -12.66 -3.32
CA GLU A 100 -24.07 -12.08 -2.67
C GLU A 100 -23.55 -10.82 -3.38
N TYR A 101 -23.71 -10.72 -4.70
CA TYR A 101 -23.35 -9.49 -5.42
C TYR A 101 -24.31 -8.34 -5.07
N VAL A 102 -25.59 -8.63 -4.86
CA VAL A 102 -26.55 -7.62 -4.39
C VAL A 102 -26.16 -7.14 -2.99
N VAL A 103 -25.88 -8.10 -2.08
CA VAL A 103 -25.44 -7.80 -0.71
C VAL A 103 -24.17 -6.94 -0.69
N GLY A 104 -23.16 -7.25 -1.52
CA GLY A 104 -21.94 -6.44 -1.57
C GLY A 104 -22.20 -5.00 -2.03
N ARG A 105 -23.16 -4.79 -2.93
CA ARG A 105 -23.51 -3.46 -3.46
C ARG A 105 -24.29 -2.67 -2.43
N GLU A 106 -25.24 -3.30 -1.76
CA GLU A 106 -25.97 -2.70 -0.64
C GLU A 106 -25.02 -2.35 0.52
N LEU A 107 -24.04 -3.22 0.81
CA LEU A 107 -23.01 -2.93 1.80
C LEU A 107 -22.15 -1.72 1.41
N GLY A 108 -21.68 -1.67 0.16
CA GLY A 108 -20.90 -0.54 -0.34
C GLY A 108 -21.65 0.79 -0.21
N ALA A 109 -22.95 0.79 -0.52
CA ALA A 109 -23.82 1.94 -0.35
C ALA A 109 -23.97 2.34 1.12
N ALA A 110 -24.28 1.38 2.00
CA ALA A 110 -24.45 1.64 3.43
C ALA A 110 -23.17 2.18 4.10
N LEU A 111 -22.00 1.70 3.69
CA LEU A 111 -20.70 2.22 4.16
C LEU A 111 -20.46 3.66 3.70
N ALA A 112 -20.76 3.97 2.44
CA ALA A 112 -20.66 5.32 1.90
C ALA A 112 -21.60 6.29 2.62
N GLU A 113 -22.86 5.90 2.85
CA GLU A 113 -23.84 6.68 3.62
C GLU A 113 -23.41 6.91 5.07
N ALA A 114 -22.70 5.94 5.67
CA ALA A 114 -22.09 6.06 7.00
C ALA A 114 -20.80 6.92 7.01
N GLY A 115 -20.38 7.45 5.87
CA GLY A 115 -19.22 8.35 5.75
C GLY A 115 -17.87 7.65 5.62
N TYR A 116 -17.85 6.37 5.24
CA TYR A 116 -16.63 5.62 4.99
C TYR A 116 -16.32 5.51 3.49
N ALA A 117 -15.05 5.65 3.13
CA ALA A 117 -14.54 5.14 1.85
C ALA A 117 -14.56 3.61 1.85
N VAL A 118 -14.72 3.03 0.66
CA VAL A 118 -14.72 1.58 0.47
C VAL A 118 -13.46 1.18 -0.29
N ILE A 119 -12.61 0.39 0.36
CA ILE A 119 -11.40 -0.17 -0.24
C ILE A 119 -11.70 -1.62 -0.62
N THR A 120 -11.33 -2.03 -1.83
CA THR A 120 -11.42 -3.43 -2.25
C THR A 120 -10.15 -3.84 -2.98
N GLY A 121 -10.07 -5.10 -3.39
CA GLY A 121 -9.04 -5.56 -4.30
C GLY A 121 -9.17 -5.05 -5.74
N GLY A 122 -10.23 -4.31 -6.07
CA GLY A 122 -10.47 -3.71 -7.38
C GLY A 122 -10.83 -4.68 -8.50
N GLY A 123 -10.87 -5.99 -8.24
CA GLY A 123 -11.23 -7.00 -9.23
C GLY A 123 -12.75 -7.14 -9.44
N PRO A 124 -13.18 -8.17 -10.19
CA PRO A 124 -14.60 -8.45 -10.43
C PRO A 124 -15.31 -9.04 -9.20
N GLY A 125 -16.59 -9.33 -9.36
CA GLY A 125 -17.41 -10.04 -8.39
C GLY A 125 -17.75 -9.22 -7.16
N VAL A 126 -17.56 -9.76 -5.96
CA VAL A 126 -17.92 -9.04 -4.72
C VAL A 126 -17.14 -7.72 -4.58
N MET A 127 -15.88 -7.69 -5.03
CA MET A 127 -15.06 -6.47 -4.99
C MET A 127 -15.70 -5.37 -5.85
N GLU A 128 -16.04 -5.69 -7.10
CA GLU A 128 -16.77 -4.78 -8.00
C GLU A 128 -18.11 -4.35 -7.42
N SER A 129 -18.87 -5.30 -6.88
CA SER A 129 -20.16 -5.05 -6.24
C SER A 129 -20.06 -4.00 -5.12
N ALA A 130 -19.08 -4.14 -4.21
CA ALA A 130 -18.86 -3.17 -3.14
C ALA A 130 -18.36 -1.81 -3.65
N ASN A 131 -17.44 -1.80 -4.63
CA ASN A 131 -16.99 -0.56 -5.28
C ASN A 131 -18.16 0.18 -5.94
N ARG A 132 -19.01 -0.55 -6.65
CA ARG A 132 -20.20 -0.03 -7.32
C ARG A 132 -21.16 0.59 -6.34
N GLY A 133 -21.48 -0.11 -5.25
CA GLY A 133 -22.38 0.41 -4.21
C GLY A 133 -21.90 1.73 -3.62
N ALA A 134 -20.60 1.82 -3.32
CA ALA A 134 -19.99 3.03 -2.80
C ALA A 134 -20.02 4.18 -3.81
N SER A 135 -19.58 3.92 -5.04
CA SER A 135 -19.50 4.91 -6.12
C SER A 135 -20.88 5.48 -6.49
N GLU A 136 -21.89 4.61 -6.67
CA GLU A 136 -23.26 5.03 -6.99
C GLU A 136 -23.92 5.85 -5.87
N SER A 137 -23.47 5.68 -4.63
CA SER A 137 -23.95 6.43 -3.45
C SER A 137 -23.16 7.72 -3.20
N GLY A 138 -22.22 8.07 -4.09
CA GLY A 138 -21.36 9.25 -3.97
C GLY A 138 -20.26 9.13 -2.92
N GLY A 139 -20.00 7.92 -2.42
CA GLY A 139 -18.86 7.59 -1.56
C GLY A 139 -17.57 7.44 -2.36
N TYR A 140 -16.44 7.39 -1.65
CA TYR A 140 -15.14 7.23 -2.30
C TYR A 140 -14.79 5.75 -2.47
N SER A 141 -14.70 5.29 -3.72
CA SER A 141 -14.43 3.90 -4.09
C SER A 141 -12.97 3.69 -4.49
N ILE A 142 -12.27 2.81 -3.78
CA ILE A 142 -10.83 2.58 -3.92
C ILE A 142 -10.58 1.12 -4.33
N GLY A 143 -9.73 0.92 -5.33
CA GLY A 143 -9.34 -0.40 -5.84
C GLY A 143 -7.84 -0.60 -5.77
N LEU A 144 -7.40 -1.51 -4.89
CA LEU A 144 -6.00 -1.89 -4.78
C LEU A 144 -5.80 -3.19 -5.55
N GLY A 145 -5.44 -3.09 -6.83
CA GLY A 145 -5.22 -4.23 -7.72
C GLY A 145 -3.90 -4.96 -7.48
N ILE A 146 -3.77 -6.14 -8.05
CA ILE A 146 -2.53 -6.92 -8.05
C ILE A 146 -2.23 -7.43 -9.46
N GLU A 147 -0.96 -7.39 -9.88
CA GLU A 147 -0.52 -7.94 -11.16
C GLU A 147 -0.61 -9.48 -11.12
N LEU A 148 -1.59 -10.06 -11.82
CA LEU A 148 -1.68 -11.49 -12.07
C LEU A 148 -1.66 -11.81 -13.57
N PRO A 149 -1.24 -13.03 -13.97
CA PRO A 149 -1.15 -13.39 -15.39
C PRO A 149 -2.49 -13.43 -16.15
N PHE A 150 -3.62 -13.48 -15.45
CA PHE A 150 -4.94 -13.72 -16.02
C PHE A 150 -6.02 -12.74 -15.53
N GLU A 151 -5.67 -11.82 -14.63
CA GLU A 151 -6.66 -10.94 -13.99
C GLU A 151 -7.02 -9.78 -14.92
N GLN A 152 -8.32 -9.51 -15.03
CA GLN A 152 -8.83 -8.31 -15.68
C GLN A 152 -8.49 -7.12 -14.77
N GLY A 153 -8.13 -5.98 -15.35
CA GLY A 153 -7.74 -4.79 -14.60
C GLY A 153 -8.81 -4.31 -13.60
N LEU A 154 -8.57 -3.16 -12.99
CA LEU A 154 -9.52 -2.59 -12.03
C LEU A 154 -10.92 -2.43 -12.65
N ASN A 155 -11.95 -2.74 -11.87
CA ASN A 155 -13.34 -2.59 -12.29
C ASN A 155 -13.72 -1.12 -12.52
N GLU A 156 -14.79 -0.89 -13.28
CA GLU A 156 -15.19 0.45 -13.75
C GLU A 156 -15.69 1.40 -12.65
N TRP A 157 -15.94 0.88 -11.44
CA TRP A 157 -16.48 1.61 -10.29
C TRP A 157 -15.40 2.09 -9.31
N VAL A 158 -14.13 1.91 -9.66
CA VAL A 158 -12.99 2.39 -8.87
C VAL A 158 -12.68 3.84 -9.22
N ASP A 159 -12.77 4.74 -8.24
CA ASP A 159 -12.40 6.16 -8.39
C ASP A 159 -10.89 6.36 -8.22
N LEU A 160 -10.28 5.67 -7.24
CA LEU A 160 -8.84 5.67 -7.01
C LEU A 160 -8.27 4.25 -7.12
N GLY A 161 -7.46 4.04 -8.15
CA GLY A 161 -6.86 2.75 -8.48
C GLY A 161 -5.35 2.72 -8.28
N ILE A 162 -4.84 1.67 -7.61
CA ILE A 162 -3.40 1.39 -7.52
C ILE A 162 -3.17 -0.08 -7.88
N ASN A 163 -2.33 -0.37 -8.87
CA ASN A 163 -1.96 -1.74 -9.22
C ASN A 163 -0.60 -2.09 -8.64
N PHE A 164 -0.59 -3.00 -7.67
CA PHE A 164 0.63 -3.49 -7.04
C PHE A 164 1.19 -4.68 -7.81
N ARG A 165 2.50 -4.91 -7.71
CA ARG A 165 3.12 -6.18 -8.12
C ARG A 165 3.38 -7.09 -6.94
N TYR A 166 3.64 -6.51 -5.76
CA TYR A 166 3.99 -7.27 -4.56
C TYR A 166 2.79 -7.40 -3.62
N PHE A 167 2.35 -8.64 -3.37
CA PHE A 167 1.23 -8.94 -2.46
C PHE A 167 1.38 -8.29 -1.09
N PHE A 168 2.56 -8.34 -0.47
CA PHE A 168 2.78 -7.81 0.88
C PHE A 168 2.69 -6.27 0.94
N ALA A 169 3.04 -5.58 -0.14
CA ALA A 169 2.89 -4.12 -0.22
C ALA A 169 1.40 -3.77 -0.25
N ARG A 170 0.62 -4.45 -1.10
CA ARG A 170 -0.84 -4.34 -1.18
C ARG A 170 -1.53 -4.65 0.15
N LYS A 171 -1.20 -5.77 0.78
CA LYS A 171 -1.70 -6.19 2.11
C LYS A 171 -1.51 -5.11 3.17
N THR A 172 -0.32 -4.50 3.20
CA THR A 172 -0.05 -3.38 4.11
C THR A 172 -1.02 -2.22 3.92
N MET A 173 -1.38 -1.90 2.67
CA MET A 173 -2.31 -0.80 2.38
C MET A 173 -3.74 -1.11 2.83
N PHE A 174 -4.20 -2.36 2.70
CA PHE A 174 -5.52 -2.75 3.20
C PHE A 174 -5.65 -2.49 4.70
N VAL A 175 -4.63 -2.83 5.49
CA VAL A 175 -4.68 -2.65 6.94
C VAL A 175 -4.42 -1.20 7.34
N LYS A 176 -3.41 -0.56 6.75
CA LYS A 176 -2.98 0.80 7.16
C LYS A 176 -4.04 1.86 6.91
N TYR A 177 -4.78 1.75 5.80
CA TYR A 177 -5.72 2.78 5.36
C TYR A 177 -7.18 2.45 5.62
N SER A 178 -7.47 1.36 6.33
CA SER A 178 -8.83 1.03 6.78
C SER A 178 -8.90 0.93 8.30
N GLN A 179 -10.10 0.97 8.84
CA GLN A 179 -10.35 0.81 10.27
C GLN A 179 -11.09 -0.48 10.60
N ALA A 180 -11.52 -1.22 9.57
CA ALA A 180 -12.28 -2.46 9.72
C ALA A 180 -12.19 -3.28 8.45
N PHE A 181 -12.33 -4.60 8.59
CA PHE A 181 -12.56 -5.53 7.49
C PHE A 181 -13.99 -6.06 7.53
N ILE A 182 -14.62 -6.11 6.35
CA ILE A 182 -15.87 -6.84 6.15
C ILE A 182 -15.64 -7.88 5.05
N CYS A 183 -15.81 -9.15 5.39
CA CYS A 183 -15.62 -10.29 4.49
C CYS A 183 -16.97 -10.90 4.13
N LEU A 184 -17.35 -10.75 2.87
CA LEU A 184 -18.40 -11.55 2.23
C LEU A 184 -17.85 -12.92 1.81
N PRO A 185 -18.71 -13.89 1.46
CA PRO A 185 -18.29 -15.22 1.01
C PRO A 185 -17.19 -15.17 -0.06
N GLY A 186 -16.14 -15.96 0.14
CA GLY A 186 -14.90 -15.82 -0.63
C GLY A 186 -13.93 -16.97 -0.49
N GLY A 187 -13.03 -17.09 -1.47
CA GLY A 187 -12.06 -18.19 -1.54
C GLY A 187 -10.78 -17.93 -0.74
N PHE A 188 -9.66 -18.51 -1.21
CA PHE A 188 -8.38 -18.40 -0.53
C PHE A 188 -7.85 -16.98 -0.35
N GLY A 189 -8.07 -16.09 -1.32
CA GLY A 189 -7.67 -14.68 -1.16
C GLY A 189 -8.41 -14.01 0.02
N THR A 190 -9.71 -14.25 0.15
CA THR A 190 -10.51 -13.73 1.27
C THR A 190 -10.06 -14.33 2.60
N LEU A 191 -9.78 -15.63 2.64
CA LEU A 191 -9.27 -16.30 3.85
C LEU A 191 -7.86 -15.82 4.25
N ASP A 192 -6.99 -15.57 3.28
CA ASP A 192 -5.64 -15.04 3.52
C ASP A 192 -5.70 -13.68 4.25
N GLU A 193 -6.51 -12.75 3.73
CA GLU A 193 -6.67 -11.42 4.34
C GLU A 193 -7.41 -11.48 5.69
N LEU A 194 -8.40 -12.37 5.81
CA LEU A 194 -9.12 -12.61 7.08
C LEU A 194 -8.17 -13.06 8.19
N PHE A 195 -7.36 -14.09 7.95
CA PHE A 195 -6.46 -14.63 8.97
C PHE A 195 -5.26 -13.72 9.25
N GLU A 196 -4.83 -12.93 8.27
CA GLU A 196 -3.83 -11.88 8.49
C GLU A 196 -4.35 -10.83 9.47
N ALA A 197 -5.56 -10.31 9.25
CA ALA A 197 -6.17 -9.33 10.15
C ALA A 197 -6.40 -9.91 11.56
N LEU A 198 -6.91 -11.14 11.67
CA LEU A 198 -7.09 -11.81 12.96
C LEU A 198 -5.78 -11.91 13.74
N THR A 199 -4.70 -12.28 13.06
CA THR A 199 -3.37 -12.40 13.69
C THR A 199 -2.85 -11.03 14.15
N LEU A 200 -3.07 -9.98 13.36
CA LEU A 200 -2.68 -8.61 13.73
C LEU A 200 -3.44 -8.09 14.95
N VAL A 201 -4.74 -8.38 15.05
CA VAL A 201 -5.57 -8.00 16.20
C VAL A 201 -5.22 -8.82 17.44
N GLN A 202 -5.12 -10.15 17.29
CA GLN A 202 -4.72 -11.07 18.36
C GLN A 202 -3.38 -10.67 19.00
N THR A 203 -2.41 -10.28 18.17
CA THR A 203 -1.06 -9.87 18.61
C THR A 203 -0.98 -8.40 19.02
N ARG A 204 -2.10 -7.67 19.02
CA ARG A 204 -2.21 -6.23 19.33
C ARG A 204 -1.31 -5.34 18.45
N LYS A 205 -0.97 -5.81 17.25
CA LYS A 205 -0.33 -4.97 16.21
C LYS A 205 -1.31 -3.96 15.64
N VAL A 206 -2.59 -4.28 15.72
CA VAL A 206 -3.70 -3.34 15.55
C VAL A 206 -4.68 -3.58 16.70
N THR A 207 -5.18 -2.53 17.35
CA THR A 207 -5.91 -2.66 18.63
C THR A 207 -7.40 -2.35 18.55
N ARG A 208 -7.86 -1.66 17.49
CA ARG A 208 -9.27 -1.27 17.29
C ARG A 208 -9.69 -1.50 15.84
N PHE A 209 -9.82 -2.76 15.46
CA PHE A 209 -10.05 -3.17 14.07
C PHE A 209 -11.07 -4.31 14.02
N PRO A 210 -12.38 -4.01 13.96
CA PRO A 210 -13.39 -5.06 13.89
C PRO A 210 -13.27 -5.83 12.58
N ILE A 211 -13.53 -7.13 12.69
CA ILE A 211 -13.54 -8.07 11.57
C ILE A 211 -14.94 -8.66 11.51
N VAL A 212 -15.68 -8.32 10.46
CA VAL A 212 -17.07 -8.76 10.26
C VAL A 212 -17.13 -9.75 9.12
N LEU A 213 -17.81 -10.87 9.33
CA LEU A 213 -18.12 -11.90 8.35
C LEU A 213 -19.60 -11.80 7.99
N LEU A 214 -19.91 -11.46 6.74
CA LEU A 214 -21.29 -11.44 6.24
C LEU A 214 -21.65 -12.79 5.60
N GLY A 215 -22.80 -13.36 5.99
CA GLY A 215 -23.29 -14.66 5.51
C GLY A 215 -23.06 -15.78 6.53
N THR A 216 -23.93 -15.87 7.53
CA THR A 216 -23.81 -16.81 8.66
C THR A 216 -23.74 -18.27 8.19
N GLU A 217 -24.55 -18.65 7.20
CA GLU A 217 -24.55 -20.01 6.64
C GLU A 217 -23.18 -20.37 6.06
N TYR A 218 -22.59 -19.47 5.26
CA TYR A 218 -21.29 -19.68 4.61
C TYR A 218 -20.15 -19.84 5.63
N TRP A 219 -20.12 -18.97 6.65
CA TRP A 219 -19.02 -18.91 7.61
C TRP A 219 -19.13 -19.90 8.77
N SER A 220 -20.33 -20.46 9.02
CA SER A 220 -20.63 -21.34 10.14
C SER A 220 -19.60 -22.47 10.32
N GLY A 221 -19.31 -23.23 9.25
CA GLY A 221 -18.38 -24.36 9.31
C GLY A 221 -16.94 -23.96 9.66
N LEU A 222 -16.48 -22.79 9.20
CA LEU A 222 -15.15 -22.27 9.56
C LEU A 222 -15.10 -21.87 11.03
N VAL A 223 -16.11 -21.12 11.49
CA VAL A 223 -16.20 -20.63 12.87
C VAL A 223 -16.34 -21.79 13.86
N GLU A 224 -17.13 -22.81 13.53
CA GLU A 224 -17.23 -24.04 14.30
C GLU A 224 -15.89 -24.77 14.38
N TRP A 225 -15.14 -24.85 13.28
CA TRP A 225 -13.81 -25.46 13.32
C TRP A 225 -12.83 -24.67 14.19
N ILE A 226 -12.83 -23.33 14.10
CA ILE A 226 -12.02 -22.47 14.96
C ILE A 226 -12.36 -22.73 16.44
N ARG A 227 -13.65 -22.77 16.80
CA ARG A 227 -14.10 -22.98 18.18
C ARG A 227 -13.82 -24.39 18.69
N ASN A 228 -14.17 -25.42 17.91
CA ASN A 228 -14.10 -26.80 18.38
C ASN A 228 -12.70 -27.40 18.25
N THR A 229 -11.95 -27.03 17.22
CA THR A 229 -10.65 -27.63 16.91
C THR A 229 -9.49 -26.75 17.32
N MET A 230 -9.45 -25.48 16.90
CA MET A 230 -8.32 -24.61 17.26
C MET A 230 -8.35 -24.27 18.75
N LEU A 231 -9.49 -23.77 19.25
CA LEU A 231 -9.64 -23.44 20.66
C LEU A 231 -9.68 -24.72 21.53
N GLY A 232 -10.49 -25.73 21.16
CA GLY A 232 -10.52 -27.01 21.87
C GLY A 232 -9.15 -27.72 21.93
N GLY A 233 -8.30 -27.50 20.92
CA GLY A 233 -6.93 -27.98 20.89
C GLY A 233 -5.90 -27.05 21.54
N GLY A 234 -6.29 -25.92 22.12
CA GLY A 234 -5.37 -24.96 22.78
C GLY A 234 -4.41 -24.25 21.83
N LYS A 235 -4.82 -24.00 20.58
CA LYS A 235 -4.04 -23.24 19.58
C LYS A 235 -4.32 -21.73 19.60
N ILE A 236 -5.42 -21.34 20.23
CA ILE A 236 -5.87 -19.96 20.44
C ILE A 236 -6.50 -19.83 21.84
N SER A 237 -6.68 -18.60 22.31
CA SER A 237 -7.35 -18.26 23.57
C SER A 237 -8.86 -18.11 23.36
N GLU A 238 -9.64 -18.23 24.45
CA GLU A 238 -11.11 -18.11 24.40
C GLU A 238 -11.57 -16.76 23.80
N GLY A 239 -10.90 -15.66 24.19
CA GLY A 239 -11.19 -14.33 23.66
C GLY A 239 -10.83 -14.12 22.18
N ASP A 240 -10.04 -15.00 21.57
CA ASP A 240 -9.63 -14.84 20.17
C ASP A 240 -10.79 -15.14 19.21
N VAL A 241 -11.74 -15.98 19.62
CA VAL A 241 -12.94 -16.30 18.82
C VAL A 241 -13.89 -15.10 18.77
N GLU A 242 -13.93 -14.30 19.82
CA GLU A 242 -14.77 -13.11 19.95
C GLU A 242 -14.26 -11.93 19.08
N LEU A 243 -13.10 -12.07 18.43
CA LEU A 243 -12.60 -11.12 17.43
C LEU A 243 -13.42 -11.15 16.13
N LEU A 244 -14.19 -12.22 15.91
CA LEU A 244 -15.04 -12.40 14.73
C LEU A 244 -16.49 -12.04 15.03
N HIS A 245 -17.01 -11.08 14.29
CA HIS A 245 -18.45 -10.81 14.26
C HIS A 245 -19.06 -11.50 13.04
N VAL A 246 -20.10 -12.32 13.21
CA VAL A 246 -20.75 -13.02 12.09
C VAL A 246 -22.22 -12.60 12.04
N THR A 247 -22.67 -12.08 10.91
CA THR A 247 -24.04 -11.57 10.75
C THR A 247 -24.53 -11.73 9.32
N ASP A 248 -25.85 -11.67 9.13
CA ASP A 248 -26.50 -11.53 7.82
C ASP A 248 -27.02 -10.09 7.59
N SER A 249 -26.90 -9.22 8.59
CA SER A 249 -27.41 -7.86 8.56
C SER A 249 -26.32 -6.85 8.20
N ILE A 250 -26.53 -6.15 7.08
CA ILE A 250 -25.67 -5.03 6.65
C ILE A 250 -25.68 -3.92 7.71
N ASP A 251 -26.86 -3.60 8.26
CA ASP A 251 -27.01 -2.59 9.31
C ASP A 251 -26.21 -2.95 10.57
N GLU A 252 -26.18 -4.23 10.94
CA GLU A 252 -25.37 -4.69 12.07
C GLU A 252 -23.88 -4.59 11.75
N ALA A 253 -23.46 -5.03 10.57
CA ALA A 253 -22.06 -4.93 10.13
C ALA A 253 -21.56 -3.48 10.17
N VAL A 254 -22.32 -2.53 9.61
CA VAL A 254 -21.98 -1.09 9.62
C VAL A 254 -21.98 -0.54 11.05
N ARG A 255 -22.95 -0.93 11.89
CA ARG A 255 -23.00 -0.51 13.30
C ARG A 255 -21.76 -0.94 14.07
N ILE A 256 -21.32 -2.18 13.92
CA ILE A 256 -20.09 -2.69 14.56
C ILE A 256 -18.88 -1.83 14.15
N VAL A 257 -18.76 -1.50 12.87
CA VAL A 257 -17.70 -0.62 12.37
C VAL A 257 -17.77 0.75 13.04
N VAL A 258 -18.94 1.40 13.01
CA VAL A 258 -19.13 2.76 13.56
C VAL A 258 -18.83 2.80 15.06
N GLU A 259 -19.39 1.87 15.84
CA GLU A 259 -19.24 1.81 17.30
C GLU A 259 -17.79 1.54 17.71
N SER A 260 -17.03 0.74 16.94
CA SER A 260 -15.61 0.49 17.21
C SER A 260 -14.74 1.75 17.15
N GLN A 261 -15.23 2.81 16.49
CA GLN A 261 -14.51 4.07 16.30
C GLN A 261 -14.96 5.17 17.26
N HIS A 262 -15.94 4.92 18.13
CA HIS A 262 -16.38 5.88 19.15
C HIS A 262 -15.30 6.06 20.22
N GLY A 263 -15.00 7.31 20.60
CA GLY A 263 -14.01 7.62 21.64
C GLY A 263 -12.54 7.50 21.20
N VAL A 264 -12.27 7.50 19.89
CA VAL A 264 -10.91 7.57 19.36
C VAL A 264 -10.43 9.02 19.37
N ASP A 265 -9.49 9.34 20.26
CA ASP A 265 -8.68 10.56 20.14
C ASP A 265 -7.54 10.30 19.14
N ALA A 266 -7.43 11.15 18.11
CA ALA A 266 -6.37 11.06 17.11
C ALA A 266 -4.96 11.15 17.74
N ALA A 267 -4.83 11.82 18.90
CA ALA A 267 -3.59 11.90 19.65
C ALA A 267 -3.17 10.55 20.29
N GLU A 268 -4.14 9.72 20.68
CA GLU A 268 -3.89 8.41 21.31
C GLU A 268 -3.37 7.38 20.29
N LEU A 269 -3.77 7.50 19.02
CA LEU A 269 -3.35 6.63 17.92
C LEU A 269 -1.93 6.88 17.42
N MET A 270 -1.42 8.11 17.54
CA MET A 270 -0.07 8.44 17.07
C MET A 270 1.03 7.88 17.99
N GLY A 271 0.67 7.47 19.22
CA GLY A 271 1.62 6.98 20.21
C GLY A 271 2.60 8.06 20.67
N ILE A 272 2.95 8.05 21.95
CA ILE A 272 4.11 8.79 22.43
C ILE A 272 5.28 7.80 22.28
N GLU A 273 6.22 8.06 21.38
CA GLU A 273 7.40 7.19 21.13
C GLU A 273 8.27 6.92 22.38
N GLU A 274 8.00 7.56 23.52
CA GLU A 274 8.90 7.69 24.65
C GLU A 274 8.80 6.61 25.75
N GLU A 275 7.88 5.65 25.68
CA GLU A 275 7.79 4.59 26.70
C GLU A 275 7.93 3.18 26.10
N TRP A 276 9.18 2.74 25.93
CA TRP A 276 9.59 1.34 25.80
C TRP A 276 10.57 0.96 26.91
#